data_AF-A0A0K6GNJ0-F1
#
_entry.id   AF-A0A0K6GNJ0-F1
#
_cell.length_a   1.000
_cell.length_b   1.000
_cell.length_c   1.000
_cell.angle_alpha   90.00
_cell.angle_beta   90.00
_cell.angle_gamma   90.00
#
_symmetry.space_group_name_H-M   'P 1'
#
loop_
_entity.id
_entity.type
_entity.pdbx_description
1 polymer ?
#
loop_
_entity_poly.entity_id
_entity_poly.type
_entity_poly.pdbx_seq_one_letter_code
_entity_poly.pdbx_strand_id
1 'polypeptide(L)'
;MSARDLSVLLMVVLIVAMLIIPLPSWLLSVLIIMNISLALLVLLTSMNMREPLQFSIFPSLLLLLTLFRLGLNVSTTRSILSKGEAGGVVETFGTFVIGGNVVVGFVVFLILIIIQFVVITKGAERVSEVAARFTLDAMPGKQMSIDADLNAGIISEQQARERREKVAQEADFYGAMDGASKFVKGDAIAGIIIVLINMLFGIVIGMVQQGMDIGEAARRYTLLTVGDGIVSQIPALLISTATGIVVTRAASDDNLGADIMRQLFAYPKMLYVTAGTIFFTRIVDAHL
;
A
#
# COMPACT_ATOMS: atom_id res chain seq x y z
N MET A 1 15.29 -6.15 -27.63
CA MET A 1 14.53 -5.87 -26.40
C MET A 1 14.89 -4.46 -25.97
N SER A 2 13.90 -3.59 -25.70
CA SER A 2 14.18 -2.26 -25.18
C SER A 2 14.80 -2.38 -23.78
N ALA A 3 15.70 -1.46 -23.40
CA ALA A 3 16.27 -1.44 -22.04
C ALA A 3 15.17 -1.37 -20.94
N ARG A 4 13.97 -0.88 -21.29
CA ARG A 4 12.79 -0.84 -20.43
C ARG A 4 12.11 -2.20 -20.24
N ASP A 5 12.09 -3.05 -21.27
CA ASP A 5 11.51 -4.40 -21.16
C ASP A 5 12.43 -5.29 -20.31
N LEU A 6 13.74 -5.03 -20.39
CA LEU A 6 14.74 -5.74 -19.61
C LEU A 6 14.65 -5.43 -18.12
N SER A 7 14.28 -4.20 -17.73
CA SER A 7 14.20 -3.83 -16.31
C SER A 7 13.05 -4.52 -15.57
N VAL A 8 11.88 -4.67 -16.20
CA VAL A 8 10.74 -5.39 -15.61
C VAL A 8 11.07 -6.88 -15.46
N LEU A 9 11.66 -7.50 -16.49
CA LEU A 9 12.09 -8.90 -16.43
C LEU A 9 13.16 -9.12 -15.35
N LEU A 10 14.15 -8.24 -15.27
CA LEU A 10 15.17 -8.28 -14.21
C LEU A 10 14.56 -8.14 -12.82
N MET A 11 13.56 -7.27 -12.64
CA MET A 11 12.85 -7.13 -11.38
C MET A 11 12.14 -8.43 -10.97
N VAL A 12 11.45 -9.09 -11.90
CA VAL A 12 10.79 -10.38 -11.61
C VAL A 12 11.81 -11.47 -11.27
N VAL A 13 12.89 -11.57 -12.05
CA VAL A 13 13.99 -12.52 -11.78
C VAL A 13 14.64 -12.23 -10.42
N LEU A 14 14.85 -10.96 -10.09
CA LEU A 14 15.36 -10.54 -8.79
C LEU A 14 14.43 -11.02 -7.67
N ILE A 15 13.12 -10.80 -7.76
CA ILE A 15 12.15 -11.27 -6.73
C ILE A 15 12.27 -12.78 -6.52
N VAL A 16 12.32 -13.58 -7.59
CA VAL A 16 12.47 -15.04 -7.50
C VAL A 16 13.83 -15.41 -6.91
N ALA A 17 14.91 -14.76 -7.34
CA ALA A 17 16.25 -15.00 -6.82
C ALA A 17 16.33 -14.67 -5.31
N MET A 18 15.68 -13.60 -4.86
CA MET A 18 15.62 -13.22 -3.45
C MET A 18 14.94 -14.29 -2.59
N LEU A 19 13.96 -15.05 -3.11
CA LEU A 19 13.35 -16.15 -2.36
C LEU A 19 14.34 -17.30 -2.09
N ILE A 20 15.26 -17.55 -3.01
CA ILE A 20 16.17 -18.71 -2.94
C ILE A 20 17.51 -18.33 -2.31
N ILE A 21 18.05 -17.16 -2.66
CA ILE A 21 19.42 -16.75 -2.33
C ILE A 21 19.39 -15.83 -1.09
N PRO A 22 20.21 -16.13 -0.06
CA PRO A 22 20.32 -15.25 1.10
C PRO A 22 20.99 -13.93 0.73
N LEU A 23 20.35 -12.81 1.09
CA LEU A 23 20.86 -11.47 0.80
C LEU A 23 21.70 -10.95 1.96
N PRO A 24 22.73 -10.13 1.69
CA PRO A 24 23.47 -9.44 2.74
C PRO A 24 22.64 -8.32 3.37
N SER A 25 22.90 -8.01 4.63
CA SER A 25 22.12 -7.08 5.47
C SER A 25 22.05 -5.65 4.90
N TRP A 26 23.11 -5.20 4.22
CA TRP A 26 23.13 -3.89 3.54
C TRP A 26 22.20 -3.85 2.31
N LEU A 27 22.14 -4.94 1.54
CA LEU A 27 21.30 -5.02 0.35
C LEU A 27 19.83 -5.10 0.72
N LEU A 28 19.49 -5.82 1.80
CA LEU A 28 18.14 -5.79 2.38
C LEU A 28 17.71 -4.36 2.72
N SER A 29 18.58 -3.60 3.37
CA SER A 29 18.31 -2.20 3.73
C SER A 29 18.04 -1.33 2.49
N VAL A 30 18.85 -1.48 1.44
CA VAL A 30 18.66 -0.76 0.16
C VAL A 30 17.34 -1.13 -0.51
N LEU A 31 17.01 -2.43 -0.58
CA LEU A 31 15.79 -2.89 -1.25
C LEU A 31 14.52 -2.53 -0.47
N ILE A 32 14.59 -2.51 0.86
CA ILE A 32 13.54 -1.99 1.74
C ILE A 32 13.29 -0.50 1.46
N ILE A 33 14.35 0.32 1.44
CA ILE A 33 14.22 1.75 1.13
C ILE A 33 13.62 1.95 -0.26
N MET A 34 14.11 1.18 -1.25
CA MET A 34 13.56 1.19 -2.60
C MET A 34 12.07 0.84 -2.61
N ASN A 35 11.63 -0.14 -1.81
CA ASN A 35 10.22 -0.51 -1.69
C ASN A 35 9.36 0.65 -1.14
N ILE A 36 9.83 1.32 -0.08
CA ILE A 36 9.16 2.51 0.49
C ILE A 36 9.11 3.64 -0.54
N SER A 37 10.23 3.92 -1.22
CA SER A 37 10.31 4.96 -2.25
C SER A 37 9.37 4.69 -3.43
N LEU A 38 9.27 3.43 -3.90
CA LEU A 38 8.34 3.05 -4.96
C LEU A 38 6.88 3.22 -4.50
N ALA A 39 6.55 2.81 -3.28
CA ALA A 39 5.21 2.99 -2.73
C ALA A 39 4.84 4.48 -2.60
N LEU A 40 5.77 5.32 -2.16
CA LEU A 40 5.58 6.76 -2.11
C LEU A 40 5.41 7.37 -3.51
N LEU A 41 6.23 6.97 -4.48
CA LEU A 41 6.11 7.41 -5.87
C LEU A 41 4.73 7.06 -6.44
N VAL A 42 4.24 5.86 -6.17
CA VAL A 42 2.91 5.41 -6.59
C VAL A 42 1.81 6.28 -5.95
N LEU A 43 1.90 6.57 -4.65
CA LEU A 43 0.96 7.46 -3.97
C LEU A 43 0.98 8.87 -4.59
N LEU A 44 2.16 9.47 -4.74
CA LEU A 44 2.28 10.82 -5.28
C LEU A 44 1.80 10.90 -6.73
N THR A 45 2.08 9.88 -7.54
CA THR A 45 1.56 9.76 -8.91
C THR A 45 0.03 9.67 -8.88
N SER A 46 -0.53 8.89 -7.95
CA SER A 46 -1.98 8.76 -7.82
C SER A 46 -2.69 10.05 -7.42
N MET A 47 -2.06 10.90 -6.62
CA MET A 47 -2.62 12.19 -6.22
C MET A 47 -2.60 13.22 -7.36
N ASN A 48 -1.70 13.06 -8.33
CA ASN A 48 -1.52 13.98 -9.44
C ASN A 48 -2.30 13.61 -10.70
N MET A 49 -2.94 12.44 -10.75
CA MET A 49 -3.78 12.06 -11.90
C MET A 49 -5.08 12.86 -11.92
N ARG A 50 -5.59 13.09 -13.14
CA ARG A 50 -6.88 13.76 -13.38
C ARG A 50 -8.02 12.76 -13.53
N GLU A 51 -7.73 11.62 -14.17
CA GLU A 51 -8.66 10.51 -14.36
C GLU A 51 -7.96 9.17 -14.13
N PRO A 52 -8.70 8.10 -13.73
CA PRO A 52 -8.11 6.78 -13.43
C PRO A 52 -7.26 6.20 -14.57
N LEU A 53 -7.72 6.32 -15.82
CA LEU A 53 -7.07 5.73 -16.99
C LEU A 53 -5.69 6.32 -17.30
N GLN A 54 -5.35 7.50 -16.78
CA GLN A 54 -3.99 8.04 -16.89
C GLN A 54 -2.94 7.15 -16.22
N PHE A 55 -3.36 6.33 -15.25
CA PHE A 55 -2.51 5.34 -14.60
C PHE A 55 -2.99 3.91 -14.89
N SER A 56 -3.29 3.60 -16.15
CA SER A 56 -3.83 2.29 -16.56
C SER A 56 -2.96 1.06 -16.20
N ILE A 57 -1.65 1.22 -16.03
CA ILE A 57 -0.73 0.15 -15.59
C ILE A 57 -0.78 -0.13 -14.08
N PHE A 58 -1.51 0.68 -13.30
CA PHE A 58 -1.58 0.58 -11.85
C PHE A 58 -1.92 -0.83 -11.33
N PRO A 59 -2.92 -1.58 -11.87
CA PRO A 59 -3.22 -2.94 -11.41
C PRO A 59 -2.03 -3.90 -11.54
N SER A 60 -1.34 -3.87 -12.68
CA SER A 60 -0.16 -4.71 -12.91
C SER A 60 1.02 -4.30 -12.02
N LEU A 61 1.19 -2.99 -11.81
CA LEU A 61 2.21 -2.46 -10.90
C LEU A 61 1.95 -2.88 -9.45
N LEU A 62 0.68 -2.88 -9.00
CA LEU A 62 0.29 -3.38 -7.68
C LEU A 62 0.70 -4.84 -7.47
N LEU A 63 0.50 -5.70 -8.47
CA LEU A 63 0.93 -7.10 -8.41
C LEU A 63 2.45 -7.21 -8.25
N LEU A 64 3.22 -6.49 -9.07
CA LEU A 64 4.68 -6.50 -9.01
C LEU A 64 5.22 -5.97 -7.67
N LEU A 65 4.65 -4.87 -7.16
CA LEU A 65 5.05 -4.30 -5.87
C LEU A 65 4.68 -5.22 -4.70
N THR A 66 3.54 -5.89 -4.77
CA THR A 66 3.13 -6.89 -3.79
C THR A 66 4.08 -8.09 -3.79
N LEU A 67 4.46 -8.61 -4.96
CA LEU A 67 5.44 -9.70 -5.07
C LEU A 67 6.81 -9.28 -4.55
N PHE A 68 7.24 -8.05 -4.83
CA PHE A 68 8.49 -7.51 -4.31
C PHE A 68 8.47 -7.39 -2.78
N ARG A 69 7.35 -6.93 -2.20
CA ARG A 69 7.14 -6.89 -0.74
C ARG A 69 7.20 -8.29 -0.13
N LEU A 70 6.52 -9.27 -0.72
CA LEU A 70 6.55 -10.65 -0.25
C LEU A 70 7.97 -11.24 -0.30
N GLY A 71 8.70 -11.02 -1.39
CA GLY A 71 10.09 -11.44 -1.53
C GLY A 71 11.01 -10.81 -0.49
N LEU A 72 10.80 -9.54 -0.15
CA LEU A 72 11.50 -8.86 0.94
C LEU A 72 11.16 -9.48 2.29
N ASN A 73 9.89 -9.67 2.63
CA ASN A 73 9.45 -10.28 3.89
C ASN A 73 10.06 -11.67 4.10
N VAL A 74 10.12 -12.49 3.06
CA VAL A 74 10.76 -13.83 3.12
C VAL A 74 12.27 -13.69 3.33
N SER A 75 12.91 -12.73 2.66
CA SER A 75 14.35 -12.51 2.76
C SER A 75 14.77 -11.95 4.13
N THR A 76 14.02 -10.99 4.68
CA THR A 76 14.25 -10.44 6.02
C THR A 76 14.00 -11.50 7.09
N THR A 77 12.89 -12.24 6.99
CA THR A 77 12.59 -13.38 7.87
C THR A 77 13.73 -14.38 7.94
N ARG A 78 14.23 -14.84 6.79
CA ARG A 78 15.37 -15.75 6.76
C ARG A 78 16.62 -15.14 7.40
N SER A 79 16.90 -13.87 7.16
CA SER A 79 18.04 -13.18 7.78
C SER A 79 17.89 -13.08 9.31
N ILE A 80 16.68 -12.74 9.78
CA ILE A 80 16.32 -12.67 11.20
C ILE A 80 16.54 -14.04 11.85
N LEU A 81 15.95 -15.10 11.29
CA LEU A 81 15.99 -16.43 11.88
C LEU A 81 17.36 -17.11 11.80
N SER A 82 18.16 -16.82 10.77
CA SER A 82 19.48 -17.47 10.59
C SER A 82 20.61 -16.75 11.30
N LYS A 83 20.68 -15.41 11.18
CA LYS A 83 21.79 -14.59 11.68
C LYS A 83 21.41 -13.72 12.86
N GLY A 84 20.12 -13.57 13.16
CA GLY A 84 19.65 -12.59 14.13
C GLY A 84 19.88 -11.15 13.65
N GLU A 85 19.87 -10.91 12.34
CA GLU A 85 20.06 -9.59 11.72
C GLU A 85 18.97 -9.34 10.70
N ALA A 86 18.46 -8.10 10.62
CA ALA A 86 17.42 -7.73 9.66
C ALA A 86 17.83 -6.59 8.70
N GLY A 87 19.06 -6.11 8.82
CA GLY A 87 19.54 -4.89 8.17
C GLY A 87 19.30 -3.64 9.03
N GLY A 88 20.13 -2.61 8.80
CA GLY A 88 20.14 -1.42 9.64
C GLY A 88 18.83 -0.63 9.62
N VAL A 89 18.07 -0.68 8.53
CA VAL A 89 16.75 -0.03 8.45
C VAL A 89 15.79 -0.68 9.44
N VAL A 90 15.65 -2.00 9.41
CA VAL A 90 14.74 -2.74 10.30
C VAL A 90 15.10 -2.52 11.77
N GLU A 91 16.39 -2.59 12.11
CA GLU A 91 16.86 -2.36 13.48
C GLU A 91 16.57 -0.93 13.96
N THR A 92 16.74 0.06 13.08
CA THR A 92 16.45 1.47 13.39
C THR A 92 14.96 1.68 13.67
N PHE A 93 14.08 1.15 12.80
CA PHE A 93 12.63 1.25 12.98
C PHE A 93 12.14 0.47 14.21
N GLY A 94 12.69 -0.72 14.46
CA GLY A 94 12.37 -1.52 15.65
C GLY A 94 12.74 -0.80 16.94
N THR A 95 13.94 -0.22 16.99
CA THR A 95 14.40 0.56 18.15
C THR A 95 13.54 1.81 18.36
N PHE A 96 13.17 2.50 17.28
CA PHE A 96 12.32 3.69 17.34
C PHE A 96 10.95 3.41 17.97
N VAL A 97 10.28 2.30 17.60
CA VAL A 97 8.95 1.98 18.13
C VAL A 97 9.00 1.36 19.53
N ILE A 98 10.04 0.59 19.84
CA ILE A 98 10.17 -0.03 21.16
C ILE A 98 10.55 0.99 22.23
N GLY A 99 11.29 2.05 21.89
CA GLY A 99 11.59 3.15 22.82
C GLY A 99 12.26 2.70 24.13
N GLY A 100 12.95 1.55 24.11
CA GLY A 100 13.57 0.93 25.29
C GLY A 100 12.65 0.02 26.13
N ASN A 101 11.35 -0.06 25.85
CA ASN A 101 10.41 -0.96 26.53
C ASN A 101 9.76 -1.94 25.54
N VAL A 102 10.24 -3.18 25.57
CA VAL A 102 9.80 -4.27 24.67
C VAL A 102 8.29 -4.50 24.74
N VAL A 103 7.70 -4.42 25.94
CA VAL A 103 6.26 -4.64 26.14
C VAL A 103 5.45 -3.54 25.47
N VAL A 104 5.83 -2.28 25.66
CA VAL A 104 5.14 -1.14 25.04
C VAL A 104 5.26 -1.23 23.52
N GLY A 105 6.46 -1.49 23.00
CA GLY A 105 6.66 -1.65 21.56
C GLY A 105 5.83 -2.79 20.97
N PHE A 106 5.71 -3.91 21.67
CA PHE A 106 4.88 -5.04 21.26
C PHE A 106 3.38 -4.68 21.22
N VAL A 107 2.87 -3.95 22.23
CA VAL A 107 1.48 -3.47 22.25
C VAL A 107 1.20 -2.51 21.11
N VAL A 108 2.07 -1.51 20.90
CA VAL A 108 1.95 -0.55 19.78
C VAL A 108 1.95 -1.29 18.46
N PHE A 109 2.84 -2.26 18.30
CA PHE A 109 2.92 -3.07 17.10
C PHE A 109 1.66 -3.91 16.83
N LEU A 110 1.06 -4.53 17.85
CA LEU A 110 -0.22 -5.23 17.71
C LEU A 110 -1.34 -4.29 17.25
N ILE A 111 -1.40 -3.08 17.81
CA ILE A 111 -2.37 -2.05 17.39
C ILE A 111 -2.15 -1.72 15.91
N LEU A 112 -0.90 -1.51 15.48
CA LEU A 112 -0.58 -1.21 14.09
C LEU A 112 -0.97 -2.36 13.14
N ILE A 113 -0.73 -3.61 13.51
CA ILE A 113 -1.19 -4.78 12.74
C ILE A 113 -2.72 -4.77 12.57
N ILE A 114 -3.45 -4.54 13.67
CA ILE A 114 -4.92 -4.50 13.65
C ILE A 114 -5.41 -3.38 12.72
N ILE A 115 -4.86 -2.18 12.85
CA ILE A 115 -5.20 -1.03 11.98
C ILE A 115 -4.89 -1.36 10.51
N GLN A 116 -3.70 -1.91 10.24
CA GLN A 116 -3.29 -2.29 8.88
C GLN A 116 -4.27 -3.29 8.25
N PHE A 117 -4.63 -4.35 8.96
CA PHE A 117 -5.47 -5.40 8.39
C PHE A 117 -6.95 -5.01 8.35
N VAL A 118 -7.50 -4.59 9.48
CA VAL A 118 -8.94 -4.38 9.66
C VAL A 118 -9.41 -3.08 9.01
N VAL A 119 -8.65 -1.99 9.17
CA VAL A 119 -9.07 -0.67 8.69
C VAL A 119 -8.56 -0.44 7.28
N ILE A 120 -7.24 -0.56 7.08
CA ILE A 120 -6.60 -0.14 5.84
C ILE A 120 -6.82 -1.17 4.73
N THR A 121 -6.41 -2.41 4.94
CA THR A 121 -6.45 -3.45 3.89
C THR A 121 -7.88 -3.83 3.53
N LYS A 122 -8.72 -4.16 4.52
CA LYS A 122 -10.14 -4.44 4.28
C LYS A 122 -10.94 -3.21 3.86
N GLY A 123 -10.50 -2.01 4.22
CA GLY A 123 -11.10 -0.77 3.73
C GLY A 123 -10.88 -0.61 2.23
N ALA A 124 -9.63 -0.64 1.80
CA ALA A 124 -9.27 -0.49 0.38
C ALA A 124 -9.80 -1.62 -0.49
N GLU A 125 -9.81 -2.87 -0.01
CA GLU A 125 -10.42 -4.00 -0.73
C GLU A 125 -11.89 -3.72 -1.04
N ARG A 126 -12.69 -3.35 -0.03
CA ARG A 126 -14.12 -3.08 -0.20
C ARG A 126 -14.37 -1.90 -1.13
N VAL A 127 -13.59 -0.83 -0.99
CA VAL A 127 -13.72 0.35 -1.86
C VAL A 127 -13.40 -0.01 -3.30
N SER A 128 -12.34 -0.78 -3.54
CA SER A 128 -11.94 -1.24 -4.87
C SER A 128 -12.96 -2.20 -5.49
N GLU A 129 -13.42 -3.20 -4.75
CA GLU A 129 -14.44 -4.17 -5.19
C GLU A 129 -15.75 -3.47 -5.56
N VAL A 130 -16.24 -2.59 -4.68
CA VAL A 130 -17.50 -1.88 -4.89
C VAL A 130 -17.39 -0.89 -6.05
N ALA A 131 -16.29 -0.12 -6.14
CA ALA A 131 -16.06 0.80 -7.25
C ALA A 131 -15.95 0.07 -8.59
N ALA A 132 -15.22 -1.05 -8.63
CA ALA A 132 -15.09 -1.87 -9.83
C ALA A 132 -16.45 -2.44 -10.25
N ARG A 133 -17.18 -3.05 -9.32
CA ARG A 133 -18.49 -3.63 -9.61
C ARG A 133 -19.48 -2.60 -10.13
N PHE A 134 -19.66 -1.47 -9.44
CA PHE A 134 -20.60 -0.45 -9.90
C PHE A 134 -20.21 0.16 -11.24
N THR A 135 -18.91 0.34 -11.47
CA THR A 135 -18.42 0.88 -12.75
C THR A 135 -18.64 -0.11 -13.89
N LEU A 136 -18.41 -1.41 -13.65
CA LEU A 136 -18.68 -2.48 -14.61
C LEU A 136 -20.18 -2.65 -14.88
N ASP A 137 -21.02 -2.60 -13.85
CA ASP A 137 -22.49 -2.68 -13.98
C ASP A 137 -23.05 -1.48 -14.78
N ALA A 138 -22.37 -0.33 -14.76
CA ALA A 138 -22.74 0.85 -15.54
C ALA A 138 -22.31 0.81 -17.03
N MET A 139 -21.46 -0.14 -17.44
CA MET A 139 -20.91 -0.18 -18.81
C MET A 139 -21.96 -0.34 -19.91
N PRO A 140 -22.98 -1.22 -19.80
CA PRO A 140 -24.03 -1.32 -20.81
C PRO A 140 -24.79 0.00 -20.97
N GLY A 141 -25.03 0.73 -19.87
CA GLY A 141 -25.65 2.06 -19.90
C GLY A 141 -24.80 3.09 -20.64
N LYS A 142 -23.49 3.11 -20.39
CA LYS A 142 -22.55 3.96 -21.15
C LYS A 142 -22.55 3.61 -22.64
N GLN A 143 -22.50 2.32 -23.00
CA GLN A 143 -22.54 1.88 -24.40
C GLN A 143 -23.85 2.27 -25.10
N MET A 144 -25.00 2.04 -24.44
CA MET A 144 -26.31 2.46 -24.97
C MET A 144 -26.39 3.98 -25.16
N SER A 145 -25.81 4.77 -24.26
CA SER A 145 -25.77 6.24 -24.42
C SER A 145 -24.94 6.66 -25.64
N ILE A 146 -23.83 5.98 -25.93
CA ILE A 146 -23.01 6.24 -27.13
C ILE A 146 -23.80 5.89 -28.40
N ASP A 147 -24.53 4.77 -28.38
CA ASP A 147 -25.36 4.36 -29.51
C ASP A 147 -26.53 5.31 -29.74
N ALA A 148 -27.16 5.79 -28.66
CA ALA A 148 -28.21 6.80 -28.72
C ALA A 148 -27.69 8.13 -29.29
N ASP A 149 -26.53 8.62 -28.83
CA ASP A 149 -25.89 9.84 -29.32
C ASP A 149 -25.53 9.73 -30.82
N LEU A 150 -25.01 8.57 -31.24
CA LEU A 150 -24.68 8.31 -32.64
C LEU A 150 -25.93 8.28 -33.53
N ASN A 151 -26.98 7.57 -33.08
CA ASN A 151 -28.26 7.50 -33.80
C ASN A 151 -28.98 8.85 -33.86
N ALA A 152 -28.80 9.70 -32.85
CA ALA A 152 -29.32 11.07 -32.82
C ALA A 152 -28.48 12.06 -33.65
N GLY A 153 -27.34 11.63 -34.20
CA GLY A 153 -26.42 12.49 -34.96
C GLY A 153 -25.67 13.52 -34.10
N ILE A 154 -25.63 13.34 -32.78
CA ILE A 154 -24.94 14.23 -31.83
C ILE A 154 -23.42 14.04 -31.94
N ILE A 155 -22.98 12.82 -32.24
CA ILE A 155 -21.57 12.45 -32.39
C ILE A 155 -21.31 11.75 -33.73
N SER A 156 -20.06 11.83 -34.21
CA SER A 156 -19.63 11.09 -35.41
C SER A 156 -19.32 9.62 -35.10
N GLU A 157 -19.25 8.79 -36.14
CA GLU A 157 -18.85 7.37 -36.02
C GLU A 157 -17.44 7.23 -35.43
N GLN A 158 -16.53 8.15 -35.76
CA GLN A 158 -15.18 8.18 -35.19
C GLN A 158 -15.21 8.49 -33.69
N GLN A 159 -15.98 9.50 -33.27
CA GLN A 159 -16.13 9.84 -31.85
C GLN A 159 -16.81 8.71 -31.06
N ALA A 160 -17.82 8.06 -31.66
CA ALA A 160 -18.47 6.89 -31.05
C ALA A 160 -17.47 5.75 -30.84
N ARG A 161 -16.58 5.51 -31.81
CA ARG A 161 -15.52 4.49 -31.69
C ARG A 161 -14.51 4.82 -30.59
N GLU A 162 -14.03 6.06 -30.52
CA GLU A 162 -13.12 6.52 -29.46
C GLU A 162 -13.75 6.40 -28.06
N ARG A 163 -15.02 6.80 -27.91
CA ARG A 163 -15.75 6.65 -26.65
C ARG A 163 -15.94 5.18 -26.26
N ARG A 164 -16.27 4.29 -27.20
CA ARG A 164 -16.39 2.84 -26.93
C ARG A 164 -15.05 2.24 -26.50
N GLU A 165 -13.94 2.66 -27.12
CA GLU A 165 -12.60 2.23 -26.73
C GLU A 165 -12.27 2.68 -25.30
N LYS A 166 -12.59 3.93 -24.93
CA LYS A 166 -12.41 4.41 -23.56
C LYS A 166 -13.23 3.59 -22.55
N VAL A 167 -14.50 3.29 -22.86
CA VAL A 167 -15.37 2.44 -22.03
C VAL A 167 -14.80 1.02 -21.87
N ALA A 168 -14.23 0.45 -22.94
CA ALA A 168 -13.56 -0.86 -22.88
C ALA A 168 -12.31 -0.82 -21.98
N GLN A 169 -11.48 0.21 -22.11
CA GLN A 169 -10.30 0.39 -21.27
C GLN A 169 -10.66 0.58 -19.79
N GLU A 170 -11.75 1.29 -19.47
CA GLU A 170 -12.27 1.38 -18.10
C GLU A 170 -12.67 0.00 -17.58
N ALA A 171 -13.35 -0.81 -18.40
CA ALA A 171 -13.78 -2.14 -17.99
C ALA A 171 -12.59 -3.06 -17.68
N ASP A 172 -11.58 -3.07 -18.55
CA ASP A 172 -10.35 -3.83 -18.35
C ASP A 172 -9.59 -3.35 -17.11
N PHE A 173 -9.51 -2.04 -16.90
CA PHE A 173 -8.85 -1.44 -15.74
C PHE A 173 -9.51 -1.85 -14.43
N TYR A 174 -10.83 -1.66 -14.29
CA TYR A 174 -11.56 -1.98 -13.07
C TYR A 174 -11.66 -3.50 -12.84
N GLY A 175 -11.74 -4.30 -13.90
CA GLY A 175 -11.64 -5.76 -13.82
C GLY A 175 -10.28 -6.24 -13.30
N ALA A 176 -9.19 -5.66 -13.80
CA ALA A 176 -7.84 -5.96 -13.31
C ALA A 176 -7.62 -5.46 -11.87
N MET A 177 -8.23 -4.33 -11.49
CA MET A 177 -8.16 -3.78 -10.14
C MET A 177 -8.78 -4.69 -9.08
N ASP A 178 -9.94 -5.28 -9.34
CA ASP A 178 -10.57 -6.24 -8.42
C ASP A 178 -9.64 -7.43 -8.14
N GLY A 179 -9.03 -7.98 -9.20
CA GLY A 179 -8.04 -9.05 -9.09
C GLY A 179 -6.79 -8.64 -8.30
N ALA A 180 -6.17 -7.52 -8.65
CA ALA A 180 -4.97 -7.02 -7.97
C ALA A 180 -5.21 -6.71 -6.49
N SER A 181 -6.38 -6.18 -6.13
CA SER A 181 -6.74 -5.85 -4.74
C SER A 181 -6.83 -7.10 -3.85
N LYS A 182 -7.32 -8.22 -4.40
CA LYS A 182 -7.36 -9.51 -3.69
C LYS A 182 -5.96 -10.07 -3.40
N PHE A 183 -4.98 -9.81 -4.28
CA PHE A 183 -3.57 -10.17 -4.03
C PHE A 183 -2.97 -9.37 -2.87
N VAL A 184 -3.24 -8.05 -2.80
CA VAL A 184 -2.78 -7.19 -1.71
C VAL A 184 -3.32 -7.66 -0.35
N LYS A 185 -4.57 -8.11 -0.31
CA LYS A 185 -5.16 -8.73 0.90
C LYS A 185 -4.40 -9.99 1.33
N GLY A 186 -4.07 -10.86 0.37
CA GLY A 186 -3.31 -12.08 0.63
C GLY A 186 -1.94 -11.79 1.25
N ASP A 187 -1.25 -10.76 0.76
CA ASP A 187 0.03 -10.30 1.31
C ASP A 187 -0.10 -9.79 2.75
N ALA A 188 -1.15 -9.02 3.08
CA ALA A 188 -1.35 -8.55 4.45
C ALA A 188 -1.55 -9.71 5.44
N ILE A 189 -2.27 -10.77 5.04
CA ILE A 189 -2.44 -11.98 5.85
C ILE A 189 -1.10 -12.70 6.01
N ALA A 190 -0.35 -12.86 4.92
CA ALA A 190 0.97 -13.48 4.95
C ALA A 190 1.93 -12.73 5.88
N GLY A 191 1.92 -11.40 5.86
CA GLY A 191 2.73 -10.56 6.75
C GLY A 191 2.47 -10.83 8.23
N ILE A 192 1.19 -10.99 8.63
CA ILE A 192 0.83 -11.33 10.02
C ILE A 192 1.38 -12.71 10.40
N ILE A 193 1.25 -13.70 9.51
CA ILE A 193 1.75 -15.05 9.73
C ILE A 193 3.28 -15.04 9.88
N ILE A 194 3.97 -14.31 9.02
CA ILE A 194 5.44 -14.15 9.04
C ILE A 194 5.90 -13.56 10.37
N VAL A 195 5.22 -12.52 10.87
CA VAL A 195 5.51 -11.92 12.17
C VAL A 195 5.39 -12.94 13.31
N LEU A 196 4.32 -13.74 13.32
CA LEU A 196 4.13 -14.77 14.34
C LEU A 196 5.22 -15.85 14.26
N ILE A 197 5.60 -16.27 13.05
CA ILE A 197 6.68 -17.22 12.83
C ILE A 197 8.01 -16.64 13.32
N ASN A 198 8.34 -15.40 12.97
CA ASN A 198 9.59 -14.75 13.35
C ASN A 198 9.74 -14.62 14.85
N MET A 199 8.66 -14.26 15.54
CA MET A 199 8.67 -14.14 17.00
C MET A 199 8.81 -15.52 17.67
N LEU A 200 7.99 -16.50 17.29
CA LEU A 200 7.97 -17.81 17.95
C LEU A 200 9.24 -18.61 17.66
N PHE A 201 9.57 -18.81 16.38
CA PHE A 201 10.74 -19.59 16.00
C PHE A 201 12.04 -18.84 16.25
N GLY A 202 12.04 -17.50 16.18
CA GLY A 202 13.21 -16.70 16.52
C GLY A 202 13.63 -16.89 17.97
N ILE A 203 12.69 -16.86 18.92
CA ILE A 203 12.98 -17.12 20.33
C ILE A 203 13.53 -18.54 20.52
N VAL A 204 12.89 -19.54 19.91
CA VAL A 204 13.34 -20.94 19.99
C VAL A 204 14.75 -21.12 19.41
N ILE A 205 15.03 -20.54 18.24
CA ILE A 205 16.35 -20.61 17.60
C ILE A 205 17.39 -19.86 18.43
N GLY A 206 17.05 -18.68 18.96
CA GLY A 206 17.92 -17.92 19.86
C GLY A 206 18.34 -18.73 21.09
N MET A 207 17.40 -19.45 21.70
CA MET A 207 17.68 -20.30 22.86
C MET A 207 18.49 -21.55 22.48
N VAL A 208 18.05 -22.30 21.47
CA VAL A 208 18.59 -23.63 21.17
C VAL A 208 19.90 -23.57 20.38
N GLN A 209 20.02 -22.66 19.41
CA GLN A 209 21.17 -22.59 18.51
C GLN A 209 22.18 -21.53 18.92
N GLN A 210 21.72 -20.39 19.46
CA GLN A 210 22.59 -19.26 19.82
C GLN A 210 22.91 -19.22 21.32
N GLY A 211 22.36 -20.14 22.12
CA GLY A 211 22.63 -20.26 23.55
C GLY A 211 22.16 -19.06 24.37
N MET A 212 21.21 -18.28 23.86
CA MET A 212 20.67 -17.10 24.54
C MET A 212 19.73 -17.50 25.67
N ASP A 213 19.73 -16.72 26.75
CA ASP A 213 18.66 -16.80 27.74
C ASP A 213 17.31 -16.40 27.12
N ILE A 214 16.21 -16.93 27.66
CA ILE A 214 14.86 -16.66 27.15
C ILE A 214 14.55 -15.17 27.11
N GLY A 215 15.01 -14.39 28.10
CA GLY A 215 14.78 -12.94 28.13
C GLY A 215 15.54 -12.20 27.03
N GLU A 216 16.77 -12.63 26.74
CA GLU A 216 17.61 -12.04 25.68
C GLU A 216 17.07 -12.39 24.30
N ALA A 217 16.74 -13.67 24.08
CA ALA A 217 16.13 -14.13 22.84
C ALA A 217 14.79 -13.42 22.57
N ALA A 218 13.92 -13.32 23.59
CA ALA A 218 12.67 -12.59 23.49
C ALA A 218 12.90 -11.12 23.13
N ARG A 219 13.83 -10.42 23.80
CA ARG A 219 14.14 -9.02 23.48
C ARG A 219 14.63 -8.85 22.04
N ARG A 220 15.62 -9.65 21.62
CA ARG A 220 16.24 -9.52 20.30
C ARG A 220 15.28 -9.82 19.17
N TYR A 221 14.61 -10.98 19.20
CA TYR A 221 13.73 -11.39 18.13
C TYR A 221 12.42 -10.62 18.11
N THR A 222 11.92 -10.14 19.26
CA THR A 222 10.79 -9.20 19.28
C THR A 222 11.19 -7.87 18.63
N LEU A 223 12.38 -7.33 18.93
CA LEU A 223 12.85 -6.09 18.32
C LEU A 223 12.95 -6.18 16.80
N LEU A 224 13.57 -7.24 16.29
CA LEU A 224 13.73 -7.44 14.86
C LEU A 224 12.38 -7.69 14.17
N THR A 225 11.50 -8.47 14.79
CA THR A 225 10.18 -8.80 14.24
C THR A 225 9.25 -7.58 14.21
N VAL A 226 9.24 -6.78 15.28
CA VAL A 226 8.47 -5.54 15.34
C VAL A 226 8.99 -4.55 14.29
N GLY A 227 10.31 -4.37 14.22
CA GLY A 227 10.94 -3.52 13.22
C GLY A 227 10.59 -3.93 11.79
N ASP A 228 10.69 -5.23 11.47
CA ASP A 228 10.39 -5.78 10.15
C ASP A 228 8.93 -5.53 9.79
N GLY A 229 8.02 -5.82 10.72
CA GLY A 229 6.60 -5.60 10.51
C GLY A 229 6.23 -4.13 10.30
N ILE A 230 6.84 -3.19 11.03
CA ILE A 230 6.61 -1.73 10.83
C ILE A 230 7.12 -1.28 9.46
N VAL A 231 8.34 -1.70 9.11
CA VAL A 231 8.96 -1.35 7.83
C VAL A 231 8.12 -1.85 6.66
N SER A 232 7.56 -3.06 6.75
CA SER A 232 6.70 -3.64 5.74
C SER A 232 5.28 -3.04 5.68
N GLN A 233 4.84 -2.38 6.75
CA GLN A 233 3.55 -1.70 6.83
C GLN A 233 3.54 -0.34 6.12
N ILE A 234 4.64 0.43 6.17
CA ILE A 234 4.69 1.75 5.54
C ILE A 234 4.36 1.68 4.03
N PRO A 235 5.00 0.82 3.21
CA PRO A 235 4.63 0.64 1.81
C PRO A 235 3.19 0.16 1.64
N ALA A 236 2.71 -0.73 2.50
CA ALA A 236 1.35 -1.28 2.45
C ALA A 236 0.30 -0.19 2.61
N LEU A 237 0.50 0.70 3.58
CA LEU A 237 -0.34 1.87 3.82
C LEU A 237 -0.35 2.79 2.59
N LEU A 238 0.82 3.18 2.10
CA LEU A 238 0.96 4.08 0.96
C LEU A 238 0.25 3.52 -0.30
N ILE A 239 0.44 2.23 -0.58
CA ILE A 239 -0.20 1.55 -1.71
C ILE A 239 -1.71 1.40 -1.53
N SER A 240 -2.16 1.09 -0.31
CA SER A 240 -3.60 0.98 -0.01
C SER A 240 -4.31 2.33 -0.17
N THR A 241 -3.69 3.41 0.31
CA THR A 241 -4.19 4.78 0.10
C THR A 241 -4.18 5.14 -1.39
N ALA A 242 -3.09 4.85 -2.11
CA ALA A 242 -3.03 5.09 -3.56
C ALA A 242 -4.15 4.34 -4.29
N THR A 243 -4.40 3.08 -3.92
CA THR A 243 -5.48 2.27 -4.47
C THR A 243 -6.83 2.92 -4.23
N GLY A 244 -7.11 3.35 -2.99
CA GLY A 244 -8.33 4.07 -2.66
C GLY A 244 -8.51 5.35 -3.49
N ILE A 245 -7.45 6.14 -3.65
CA ILE A 245 -7.48 7.36 -4.49
C ILE A 245 -7.79 7.01 -5.94
N VAL A 246 -7.10 6.03 -6.52
CA VAL A 246 -7.23 5.64 -7.94
C VAL A 246 -8.65 5.18 -8.24
N VAL A 247 -9.21 4.29 -7.42
CA VAL A 247 -10.54 3.71 -7.69
C VAL A 247 -11.68 4.68 -7.40
N THR A 248 -11.48 5.67 -6.52
CA THR A 248 -12.48 6.70 -6.20
C THR A 248 -12.29 7.98 -7.01
N ARG A 249 -11.26 8.07 -7.86
CA ARG A 249 -11.00 9.23 -8.71
C ARG A 249 -12.10 9.38 -9.75
N ALA A 250 -12.91 10.42 -9.61
CA ALA A 250 -13.76 10.90 -10.70
C ALA A 250 -12.91 11.68 -11.72
N ALA A 251 -13.30 11.64 -13.00
CA ALA A 251 -12.70 12.49 -14.02
C ALA A 251 -12.93 13.97 -13.64
N SER A 252 -11.82 14.70 -13.45
CA SER A 252 -11.79 16.13 -13.10
C SER A 252 -10.76 16.84 -13.98
N ASP A 253 -10.94 18.13 -14.21
CA ASP A 253 -9.97 18.94 -14.97
C ASP A 253 -8.66 19.16 -14.20
N ASP A 254 -8.73 19.12 -12.87
CA ASP A 254 -7.62 19.38 -11.95
C ASP A 254 -7.11 18.08 -11.29
N ASN A 255 -6.05 18.16 -10.49
CA ASN A 255 -5.57 17.04 -9.66
C ASN A 255 -6.24 17.04 -8.26
N LEU A 256 -6.05 15.96 -7.49
CA LEU A 256 -6.71 15.80 -6.19
C LEU A 256 -6.40 16.93 -5.20
N GLY A 257 -5.14 17.38 -5.18
CA GLY A 257 -4.73 18.46 -4.28
C GLY A 257 -5.45 19.77 -4.58
N ALA A 258 -5.52 20.14 -5.86
CA ALA A 258 -6.22 21.33 -6.31
C ALA A 258 -7.73 21.24 -6.04
N ASP A 259 -8.35 20.08 -6.29
CA ASP A 259 -9.76 19.84 -5.98
C ASP A 259 -10.07 19.96 -4.49
N ILE A 260 -9.25 19.35 -3.63
CA ILE A 260 -9.39 19.43 -2.16
C ILE A 260 -9.25 20.88 -1.69
N MET A 261 -8.22 21.59 -2.15
CA MET A 261 -7.99 22.99 -1.76
C MET A 261 -9.15 23.88 -2.23
N ARG A 262 -9.60 23.72 -3.47
CA ARG A 262 -10.72 24.49 -4.00
C ARG A 262 -12.00 24.24 -3.21
N GLN A 263 -12.31 22.99 -2.87
CA GLN A 263 -13.56 22.62 -2.20
C GLN A 263 -13.56 22.93 -0.70
N LEU A 264 -12.47 22.67 0.03
CA LEU A 264 -12.40 22.97 1.47
C LEU A 264 -12.42 24.47 1.75
N PHE A 265 -11.77 25.27 0.90
CA PHE A 265 -11.73 26.72 1.04
C PHE A 265 -12.91 27.45 0.37
N ALA A 266 -13.82 26.74 -0.31
CA ALA A 266 -15.01 27.33 -0.92
C ALA A 266 -16.00 27.92 0.11
N TYR A 267 -15.90 27.53 1.38
CA TYR A 267 -16.81 27.96 2.44
C TYR A 267 -16.08 28.69 3.59
N PRO A 268 -15.65 29.95 3.42
CA PRO A 268 -14.92 30.71 4.44
C PRO A 268 -15.63 30.77 5.80
N LYS A 269 -16.97 30.81 5.83
CA LYS A 269 -17.78 30.80 7.07
C LYS A 269 -17.55 29.54 7.91
N MET A 270 -17.38 28.38 7.27
CA MET A 270 -17.11 27.12 7.97
C MET A 270 -15.70 27.12 8.56
N LEU A 271 -14.71 27.73 7.87
CA LEU A 271 -13.35 27.88 8.40
C LEU A 271 -13.33 28.69 9.71
N TYR A 272 -14.13 29.76 9.80
CA TYR A 272 -14.26 30.54 11.04
C TYR A 272 -14.90 29.73 12.17
N VAL A 273 -15.91 28.92 11.87
CA VAL A 273 -16.55 28.03 12.86
C VAL A 273 -15.53 26.99 13.36
N THR A 274 -14.77 26.35 12.46
CA THR A 274 -13.70 25.41 12.82
C THR A 274 -12.62 26.06 13.67
N ALA A 275 -12.16 27.26 13.31
CA ALA A 275 -11.19 28.01 14.11
C ALA A 275 -11.73 28.33 15.52
N GLY A 276 -13.00 28.72 15.62
CA GLY A 276 -13.69 28.94 16.89
C GLY A 276 -13.79 27.68 17.75
N THR A 277 -14.09 26.52 17.14
CA THR A 277 -14.12 25.23 17.85
C THR A 277 -12.73 24.84 18.37
N ILE A 278 -11.69 24.95 17.54
CA ILE A 278 -10.31 24.64 17.96
C ILE A 278 -9.86 25.55 19.11
N PHE A 279 -10.22 26.83 19.05
CA PHE A 279 -9.95 27.78 20.13
C PHE A 279 -10.66 27.38 21.42
N PHE A 280 -11.92 26.95 21.33
CA PHE A 280 -12.70 26.50 22.48
C PHE A 280 -12.13 25.21 23.10
N THR A 281 -11.77 24.22 22.29
CA THR A 281 -11.14 22.99 22.80
C THR A 281 -9.80 23.28 23.48
N ARG A 282 -9.01 24.22 22.94
CA ARG A 282 -7.74 24.63 23.55
C ARG A 282 -7.90 25.34 24.90
N ILE A 283 -9.00 26.07 25.09
CA ILE A 283 -9.34 26.71 26.38
C ILE A 283 -9.75 25.65 27.41
N VAL A 284 -10.51 24.64 27.00
CA VAL A 284 -10.93 23.54 27.87
C VAL A 284 -9.73 22.71 28.35
N ASP A 285 -8.81 22.35 27.45
CA ASP A 285 -7.56 21.66 27.82
C ASP A 285 -6.63 22.53 28.69
N ALA A 286 -6.76 23.85 28.66
CA ALA A 286 -5.97 24.73 29.54
C ALA A 286 -6.50 24.76 30.99
N HIS A 287 -7.69 24.21 31.25
CA HIS A 287 -8.35 24.18 32.56
C HIS A 287 -8.38 22.77 33.18
N LEU A 288 -7.76 21.77 32.54
CA LEU A 288 -7.53 20.39 33.02
C LEU A 288 -6.06 20.19 33.36
#